data_AF-A2BSP0-F1
#
_entry.id   AF-A2BSP0-F1
#
_cell.length_a   1.000
_cell.length_b   1.000
_cell.length_c   1.000
_cell.angle_alpha   90.00
_cell.angle_beta   90.00
_cell.angle_gamma   90.00
#
_symmetry.space_group_name_H-M   'P 1'
#
loop_
_entity.id
_entity.type
_entity.pdbx_description
1 polymer ?
#
loop_
_entity_poly.entity_id
_entity_poly.type
_entity_poly.pdbx_seq_one_letter_code
_entity_poly.pdbx_strand_id
1 'polypeptide(L)'
;MAKGFSDNEVKDNTQKTQIKEIKKEKKGLAGFLKGKKFTYTLPGKKQINIFGSIVIGLNMILVLLVILYLKNQEFHDFVFNVGR
;
A
#
# COMPACT_ATOMS: atom_id res chain seq x y z
N MET A 1 -18.43 -37.97 53.96
CA MET A 1 -18.21 -38.72 52.70
C MET A 1 -18.34 -37.75 51.54
N ALA A 2 -17.42 -37.86 50.58
CA ALA A 2 -17.21 -36.94 49.46
C ALA A 2 -18.21 -37.12 48.28
N LYS A 3 -18.15 -36.15 47.35
CA LYS A 3 -18.63 -36.09 45.94
C LYS A 3 -19.83 -35.15 45.73
N GLY A 4 -19.80 -34.19 44.81
CA GLY A 4 -18.82 -33.91 43.77
C GLY A 4 -19.06 -32.54 43.14
N PHE A 5 -17.96 -31.86 42.83
CA PHE A 5 -17.90 -30.63 42.07
C PHE A 5 -18.38 -30.88 40.63
N SER A 6 -19.29 -30.04 40.13
CA SER A 6 -19.70 -29.99 38.72
C SER A 6 -18.79 -29.03 37.95
N ASP A 7 -17.61 -29.52 37.55
CA ASP A 7 -16.53 -28.75 36.87
C ASP A 7 -16.44 -29.01 35.35
N ASN A 8 -17.55 -29.18 34.62
CA ASN A 8 -17.47 -29.61 33.21
C ASN A 8 -18.13 -28.72 32.14
N GLU A 9 -18.72 -27.56 32.48
CA GLU A 9 -19.44 -26.76 31.46
C GLU A 9 -18.63 -25.59 30.86
N VAL A 10 -17.45 -25.26 31.41
CA VAL A 10 -16.71 -24.04 31.04
C VAL A 10 -15.65 -24.26 29.93
N LYS A 11 -15.24 -25.51 29.67
CA LYS A 11 -14.11 -25.80 28.76
C LYS A 11 -14.48 -25.84 27.28
N ASP A 12 -15.72 -26.19 26.94
CA ASP A 12 -16.13 -26.45 25.54
C ASP A 12 -16.35 -25.14 24.74
N ASN A 13 -16.96 -24.12 25.38
CA ASN A 13 -17.15 -22.80 24.74
C ASN A 13 -15.84 -22.07 24.46
N THR A 14 -14.84 -22.26 25.32
CA THR A 14 -13.53 -21.61 25.19
C THR A 14 -12.74 -22.21 24.03
N GLN A 15 -12.76 -23.53 23.86
CA GLN A 15 -12.11 -24.20 22.72
C GLN A 15 -12.77 -23.87 21.38
N LYS A 16 -14.11 -23.80 21.33
CA LYS A 16 -14.85 -23.45 20.11
C LYS A 16 -14.60 -22.02 19.64
N THR A 17 -14.35 -21.11 20.58
CA THR A 17 -14.01 -19.70 20.31
C THR A 17 -12.59 -19.57 19.78
N GLN A 18 -11.63 -20.27 20.41
CA GLN A 18 -10.23 -20.30 19.94
C GLN A 18 -10.11 -20.93 18.54
N ILE A 19 -10.85 -22.01 18.23
CA ILE A 19 -10.84 -22.64 16.89
C ILE A 19 -11.41 -21.70 15.81
N LYS A 20 -12.40 -20.85 16.16
CA LYS A 20 -12.95 -19.83 15.24
C LYS A 20 -11.98 -18.68 14.99
N GLU A 21 -11.19 -18.27 15.98
CA GLU A 21 -10.15 -17.25 15.83
C GLU A 21 -8.95 -17.76 15.02
N ILE A 22 -8.48 -18.99 15.29
CA ILE A 22 -7.37 -19.61 14.53
C ILE A 22 -7.75 -19.80 13.05
N LYS A 23 -9.03 -20.04 12.73
CA LYS A 23 -9.53 -20.12 11.34
C LYS A 23 -9.60 -18.76 10.62
N LYS A 24 -9.65 -17.63 11.35
CA LYS A 24 -9.62 -16.29 10.76
C LYS A 24 -8.21 -15.90 10.31
N GLU A 25 -7.17 -16.33 11.05
CA GLU A 25 -5.77 -15.96 10.76
C GLU A 25 -5.17 -16.69 9.55
N LYS A 26 -5.67 -17.88 9.19
CA LYS A 26 -5.15 -18.66 8.04
C LYS A 26 -5.73 -18.28 6.68
N LYS A 27 -6.43 -17.15 6.56
CA LYS A 27 -6.82 -16.60 5.25
C LYS A 27 -5.70 -15.72 4.73
N GLY A 28 -4.73 -16.34 4.05
CA GLY A 28 -3.64 -15.62 3.38
C GLY A 28 -4.15 -14.55 2.41
N LEU A 29 -3.25 -13.68 1.95
CA LEU A 29 -3.53 -12.55 1.05
C LEU A 29 -4.46 -12.94 -0.13
N ALA A 30 -4.30 -14.15 -0.66
CA ALA A 30 -5.19 -14.71 -1.70
C ALA A 30 -6.67 -14.78 -1.30
N GLY A 31 -7.01 -15.13 -0.05
CA GLY A 31 -8.37 -15.11 0.46
C GLY A 31 -8.93 -13.70 0.70
N PHE A 32 -8.06 -12.72 0.95
CA PHE A 32 -8.41 -11.31 1.08
C PHE A 32 -8.67 -10.65 -0.28
N LEU A 33 -7.94 -11.08 -1.32
CA LEU A 33 -8.08 -10.60 -2.70
C LEU A 33 -9.23 -11.28 -3.46
N LYS A 34 -9.54 -12.55 -3.18
CA LYS A 34 -10.59 -13.32 -3.90
C LYS A 34 -12.02 -12.83 -3.62
N GLY A 35 -12.24 -12.08 -2.54
CA GLY A 35 -13.57 -11.56 -2.16
C GLY A 35 -13.76 -10.05 -2.40
N LYS A 36 -12.72 -9.30 -2.76
CA LYS A 36 -12.80 -7.85 -2.95
C LYS A 36 -12.76 -7.54 -4.44
N LYS A 37 -13.88 -7.07 -4.99
CA LYS A 37 -13.89 -6.42 -6.30
C LYS A 37 -13.00 -5.19 -6.17
N PHE A 38 -11.90 -5.14 -6.93
CA PHE A 38 -11.07 -3.94 -7.05
C PHE A 38 -11.88 -2.88 -7.79
N THR A 39 -12.76 -2.19 -7.07
CA THR A 39 -13.41 -0.99 -7.56
C THR A 39 -12.34 0.09 -7.60
N TYR A 40 -12.05 0.60 -8.80
CA TYR A 40 -11.16 1.73 -8.97
C TYR A 40 -11.85 2.97 -8.41
N THR A 41 -11.66 3.22 -7.11
CA THR A 41 -12.22 4.40 -6.46
C THR A 41 -11.49 5.60 -7.02
N LEU A 42 -12.25 6.58 -7.55
CA LEU A 42 -11.64 7.81 -8.03
C LEU A 42 -10.83 8.45 -6.90
N PRO A 43 -9.59 8.89 -7.17
CA PRO A 43 -8.76 9.54 -6.17
C PRO A 43 -9.51 10.76 -5.63
N GLY A 44 -9.49 10.94 -4.30
CA GLY A 44 -10.18 12.07 -3.67
C GLY A 44 -9.61 13.42 -4.11
N LYS A 45 -10.36 14.51 -3.92
CA LYS A 45 -9.95 15.89 -4.33
C LYS A 45 -8.55 16.28 -3.87
N LYS A 46 -8.14 15.86 -2.67
CA LYS A 46 -6.79 16.10 -2.13
C LYS A 46 -5.71 15.34 -2.91
N GLN A 47 -5.98 14.08 -3.28
CA GLN A 47 -5.05 13.27 -4.06
C GLN A 47 -4.89 13.82 -5.47
N ILE A 48 -5.99 14.22 -6.11
CA ILE A 48 -5.97 14.83 -7.46
C ILE A 48 -5.08 16.09 -7.48
N ASN A 49 -5.19 16.96 -6.47
CA ASN A 49 -4.33 18.15 -6.40
C ASN A 49 -2.84 17.81 -6.26
N ILE A 50 -2.51 16.77 -5.49
CA ILE A 50 -1.12 16.31 -5.32
C ILE A 50 -0.59 15.71 -6.63
N PHE A 51 -1.38 14.86 -7.28
CA PHE A 51 -1.02 14.32 -8.60
C PHE A 51 -0.84 15.45 -9.63
N GLY A 52 -1.76 16.43 -9.64
CA GLY A 52 -1.67 17.59 -10.50
C GLY A 52 -0.42 18.44 -10.24
N SER A 53 -0.10 18.72 -8.97
CA SER A 53 1.09 19.51 -8.62
C SER A 53 2.38 18.79 -8.96
N ILE A 54 2.44 17.46 -8.81
CA ILE A 54 3.59 16.65 -9.22
C ILE A 54 3.77 16.71 -10.73
N VAL A 55 2.70 16.50 -11.51
CA VAL A 55 2.77 16.54 -12.98
C VAL A 55 3.23 17.91 -13.46
N ILE A 56 2.67 18.99 -12.91
CA ILE A 56 3.07 20.36 -13.27
C ILE A 56 4.52 20.62 -12.85
N GLY A 57 4.90 20.22 -11.64
CA GLY A 57 6.26 20.39 -11.13
C GLY A 57 7.32 19.67 -11.96
N LEU A 58 7.08 18.41 -12.33
CA LEU A 58 8.00 17.65 -13.20
C LEU A 58 8.14 18.30 -14.57
N ASN A 59 7.04 18.78 -15.15
CA ASN A 59 7.10 19.45 -16.45
C ASN A 59 7.87 20.78 -16.37
N MET A 60 7.68 21.56 -15.30
CA MET A 60 8.46 22.79 -15.08
C MET A 60 9.95 22.50 -14.93
N ILE A 61 10.32 21.45 -14.18
CA ILE A 61 11.71 21.01 -14.04
C ILE A 61 12.29 20.58 -15.39
N LEU A 62 11.53 19.83 -16.19
CA LEU A 62 11.96 19.41 -17.53
C LEU A 62 12.28 20.62 -18.41
N VAL A 63 11.40 21.63 -18.44
CA VAL A 63 11.63 22.86 -19.21
C VAL A 63 12.89 23.59 -18.72
N LEU A 64 13.10 23.69 -17.41
CA LEU A 64 14.31 24.29 -16.85
C LEU A 64 15.58 23.55 -17.26
N LEU A 65 15.56 22.20 -17.23
CA LEU A 65 16.69 21.38 -17.66
C LEU A 65 16.98 21.55 -19.16
N VAL A 66 15.95 21.66 -20.01
CA VAL A 66 16.11 21.95 -21.44
C VAL A 66 16.75 23.32 -21.67
N ILE A 67 16.28 24.35 -20.96
CA ILE A 67 16.88 25.68 -21.05
C ILE A 67 18.35 25.65 -20.59
N LEU A 68 18.63 24.96 -19.48
CA LEU A 68 19.99 24.82 -18.94
C LEU A 68 20.90 24.11 -19.95
N TYR A 69 20.40 23.05 -20.60
CA TYR A 69 21.10 22.33 -21.65
C TYR A 69 21.45 23.21 -22.84
N LEU A 70 20.53 24.09 -23.27
CA LEU A 70 20.79 24.97 -24.41
C LEU A 70 21.68 26.18 -24.09
N LYS A 71 21.69 26.63 -22.82
CA LYS A 71 22.37 27.89 -22.43
C LYS A 71 23.64 27.68 -21.61
N ASN A 72 23.96 26.45 -21.22
CA ASN A 72 25.16 26.13 -20.45
C ASN A 72 25.92 24.96 -21.11
N GLN A 73 27.09 25.28 -21.65
CA GLN A 73 27.93 24.33 -22.39
C GLN A 73 28.49 23.20 -21.49
N GLU A 74 28.86 23.50 -20.24
CA GLU A 74 29.31 22.50 -19.27
C GLU A 74 28.21 21.47 -18.96
N PHE A 75 26.95 21.94 -18.84
CA PHE A 75 25.82 21.05 -18.59
C PHE A 75 25.44 20.25 -19.84
N HIS A 76 25.52 20.85 -21.03
CA HIS A 76 25.38 20.15 -22.30
C HIS A 76 26.37 18.99 -22.41
N ASP A 77 27.65 19.26 -22.15
CA ASP A 77 28.73 18.29 -22.26
C ASP A 77 28.64 17.21 -21.17
N PHE A 78 28.22 17.57 -19.96
CA PHE A 78 27.88 16.60 -18.90
C PHE A 78 26.79 15.63 -19.36
N VAL A 79 25.66 16.13 -19.88
CA VAL A 79 24.56 15.29 -20.36
C VAL A 79 25.01 14.40 -21.53
N PHE A 80 25.80 14.93 -22.46
CA PHE A 80 26.33 14.16 -23.59
C PHE A 80 27.32 13.08 -23.16
N ASN A 81 28.17 13.36 -22.17
CA ASN A 81 29.15 12.41 -21.66
C ASN A 81 28.53 11.32 -20.78
N VAL A 82 27.43 11.62 -20.08
CA VAL A 82 26.64 10.61 -19.33
C VAL A 82 25.88 9.69 -20.29
N GLY A 83 25.46 10.21 -21.45
CA GLY A 83 24.72 9.45 -22.47
C GLY A 83 25.58 8.55 -23.36
N ARG A 84 26.91 8.59 -23.23
CA ARG A 84 27.88 7.83 -24.02
C ARG A 84 28.44 6.66 -23.21
#